data_AF-A0A7V1FQR2-F1
#
_entry.id   AF-A0A7V1FQR2-F1
#
_cell.length_a   1.000
_cell.length_b   1.000
_cell.length_c   1.000
_cell.angle_alpha   90.00
_cell.angle_beta   90.00
_cell.angle_gamma   90.00
#
_symmetry.space_group_name_H-M   'P 1'
#
loop_
_entity.id
_entity.type
_entity.pdbx_description
1 polymer ?
#
loop_
_entity_poly.entity_id
_entity_poly.type
_entity_poly.pdbx_seq_one_letter_code
_entity_poly.pdbx_strand_id
1 'polypeptide(L)' 'MKSTDKRSQRDYSLAFKLAVVDQVEKGEMSYKEAQERYGIQGRSTVLVWLRKHGRQD' A
#
# COMPACT_ATOMS: atom_id res chain seq x y z
N MET A 1 3.53 -24.81 12.27
CA MET A 1 2.31 -23.98 12.13
C MET A 1 2.77 -22.53 12.04
N LYS A 2 2.61 -21.87 10.88
CA LYS A 2 2.90 -20.43 10.77
C LYS A 2 1.76 -19.70 11.46
N SER A 3 2.02 -19.19 12.66
CA SER A 3 1.10 -18.36 13.42
C SER A 3 0.64 -17.23 12.51
N THR A 4 -0.59 -17.32 12.00
CA THR A 4 -1.25 -16.22 11.31
C THR A 4 -1.66 -15.24 12.40
N ASP A 5 -0.65 -14.57 12.94
CA ASP A 5 -0.83 -13.35 13.70
C ASP A 5 -1.68 -12.47 12.79
N LYS A 6 -2.98 -12.39 13.09
CA LYS A 6 -3.88 -11.41 12.49
C LYS A 6 -3.31 -10.09 12.95
N ARG A 7 -2.30 -9.59 12.24
CA ARG A 7 -1.84 -8.21 12.30
C ARG A 7 -3.06 -7.42 11.85
N SER A 8 -3.91 -7.05 12.81
CA SER A 8 -4.92 -6.04 12.59
C SER A 8 -4.12 -4.81 12.20
N GLN A 9 -3.94 -4.60 10.91
CA GLN A 9 -3.35 -3.38 10.41
C GLN A 9 -4.39 -2.31 10.69
N ARG A 10 -4.27 -1.80 11.92
CA ARG A 10 -4.77 -0.52 12.40
C ARG A 10 -4.62 0.48 11.26
N ASP A 11 -5.71 1.16 10.99
CA ASP A 11 -5.87 2.19 9.98
C ASP A 11 -4.55 2.79 9.51
N TYR A 12 -4.14 2.42 8.30
CA TYR A 12 -3.06 3.13 7.63
C TYR A 12 -3.43 4.62 7.60
N SER A 13 -2.60 5.44 8.23
CA SER A 13 -2.82 6.89 8.28
C SER A 13 -2.87 7.46 6.87
N LEU A 14 -3.66 8.50 6.66
CA LEU A 14 -3.77 9.13 5.34
C LEU A 14 -2.40 9.53 4.77
N ALA A 15 -1.53 10.11 5.61
CA ALA A 15 -0.16 10.46 5.23
C ALA A 15 0.65 9.27 4.71
N PHE A 16 0.50 8.10 5.35
CA PHE A 16 1.17 6.88 4.90
C PHE A 16 0.65 6.42 3.54
N LYS A 17 -0.67 6.43 3.34
CA LYS A 17 -1.29 6.07 2.04
C LYS A 17 -0.79 6.99 0.93
N LEU A 18 -0.75 8.30 1.18
CA LEU A 18 -0.27 9.29 0.23
C LEU A 18 1.22 9.11 -0.08
N ALA A 19 2.06 8.85 0.92
CA ALA A 19 3.48 8.61 0.72
C ALA A 19 3.75 7.36 -0.13
N VAL A 20 2.96 6.29 0.06
CA VAL A 20 3.06 5.08 -0.77
C VAL A 20 2.60 5.36 -2.21
N VAL A 21 1.51 6.08 -2.40
CA VAL A 21 1.00 6.45 -3.72
C VAL A 21 2.00 7.33 -4.47
N ASP A 22 2.54 8.36 -3.83
CA ASP A 22 3.53 9.27 -4.42
C ASP A 22 4.80 8.55 -4.89
N GLN A 23 5.35 7.63 -4.07
CA GLN A 23 6.51 6.81 -4.47
C GLN A 23 6.21 5.91 -5.68
N VAL A 24 5.00 5.35 -5.75
CA VAL A 24 4.58 4.51 -6.89
C VAL A 24 4.33 5.36 -8.14
N GLU A 25 3.72 6.53 -8.01
CA GLU A 25 3.48 7.46 -9.13
C GLU A 25 4.77 8.07 -9.68
N LYS A 26 5.77 8.31 -8.83
CA LYS A 26 7.13 8.71 -9.23
C LYS A 26 7.91 7.60 -9.93
N GLY A 27 7.42 6.36 -9.89
CA GLY A 27 8.12 5.19 -10.44
C GLY A 27 9.29 4.72 -9.57
N GLU A 28 9.38 5.14 -8.31
CA GLU A 28 10.42 4.70 -7.37
C GLU A 28 10.21 3.25 -6.92
N MET A 29 8.97 2.76 -6.98
CA MET A 29 8.63 1.35 -6.74
C MET A 29 7.33 0.94 -7.42
N SER A 30 7.19 -0.35 -7.75
CA SER A 30 5.91 -0.90 -8.16
C SER A 30 4.96 -1.07 -6.97
N TYR A 31 3.66 -1.11 -7.22
CA TYR A 31 2.67 -1.45 -6.19
C TYR A 31 2.96 -2.81 -5.52
N LYS A 32 3.55 -3.77 -6.25
CA LYS A 32 3.95 -5.08 -5.69
C LYS A 32 5.11 -4.93 -4.69
N GLU A 33 6.12 -4.15 -5.06
CA GLU A 33 7.24 -3.87 -4.17
C GLU A 33 6.80 -3.07 -2.94
N ALA A 34 5.89 -2.11 -3.10
CA ALA A 34 5.30 -1.39 -1.98
C ALA A 34 4.60 -2.36 -1.02
N GLN A 35 3.88 -3.36 -1.54
CA GLN A 35 3.23 -4.35 -0.69
C GLN A 35 4.23 -5.19 0.11
N GLU A 36 5.30 -5.67 -0.52
CA GLU A 36 6.32 -6.46 0.18
C GLU A 36 7.12 -5.60 1.17
N ARG A 37 7.57 -4.43 0.73
CA ARG A 37 8.38 -3.49 1.53
C ARG A 37 7.65 -2.98 2.77
N TYR A 38 6.37 -2.65 2.62
CA TYR A 38 5.54 -2.13 3.72
C TYR A 38 4.69 -3.21 4.41
N GLY A 39 4.79 -4.47 3.99
CA GLY A 39 4.03 -5.58 4.58
C GLY A 39 2.52 -5.46 4.39
N ILE A 40 2.06 -4.86 3.29
CA ILE A 40 0.64 -4.67 2.99
C ILE A 40 0.07 -5.99 2.47
N GLN A 41 -0.72 -6.66 3.30
CA GLN A 41 -1.25 -8.00 3.01
C GLN A 41 -2.35 -8.01 1.92
N GLY A 42 -3.03 -6.88 1.69
CA GLY A 42 -4.08 -6.82 0.68
C GLY A 42 -3.49 -6.66 -0.71
N ARG A 43 -3.68 -7.68 -1.56
CA ARG A 43 -3.24 -7.71 -2.97
C ARG A 43 -3.69 -6.50 -3.78
N SER A 44 -4.82 -5.91 -3.39
CA SER A 44 -5.42 -4.74 -4.03
C SER A 44 -5.33 -3.46 -3.19
N THR A 45 -4.77 -3.49 -1.98
CA THR A 45 -4.79 -2.32 -1.08
C THR A 45 -4.05 -1.13 -1.65
N VAL A 46 -2.84 -1.35 -2.19
CA VAL A 46 -2.07 -0.29 -2.86
C VAL A 46 -2.77 0.19 -4.13
N LEU A 47 -3.38 -0.72 -4.91
CA LEU A 47 -4.16 -0.37 -6.10
C LEU A 47 -5.41 0.45 -5.77
N VAL A 48 -6.05 0.20 -4.63
CA VAL A 48 -7.19 0.99 -4.15
C VAL A 48 -6.74 2.38 -3.72
N TRP A 49 -5.56 2.51 -3.10
CA TRP A 49 -5.00 3.83 -2.77
C TRP A 49 -4.63 4.60 -4.02
N LEU A 50 -4.01 3.95 -5.01
CA LEU A 50 -3.70 4.57 -6.30
C LEU A 50 -4.97 5.03 -7.03
N ARG A 51 -6.06 4.27 -7.00
CA ARG A 51 -7.35 4.71 -7.59
C ARG A 51 -8.03 5.84 -6.82
N LYS A 52 -7.85 5.90 -5.50
CA LYS A 52 -8.52 6.89 -4.65
C LYS A 52 -7.74 8.20 -4.53
N HIS A 53 -6.41 8.12 -4.61
CA HIS A 53 -5.49 9.21 -4.33
C HIS A 53 -4.50 9.48 -5.47
N GLY A 54 -4.34 8.57 -6.42
CA GLY A 54 -3.51 8.79 -7.60
C GLY A 54 -4.20 9.73 -8.59
N ARG A 55 -3.38 10.40 -9.40
CA ARG A 55 -3.80 11.43 -10.36
C ARG A 55 -4.28 10.88 -11.70
N GLN A 56 -4.41 9.57 -11.85
CA GLN A 56 -4.85 8.92 -13.09
C GLN A 56 -6.38 8.97 -13.19
N ASP A 57 -6.88 10.01 -13.87
CA ASP A 57 -8.14 9.97 -14.61
C ASP A 57 -8.03 9.00 -15.79
#